data_AF-A0A9K3LUG3-F1
#
_entry.id   AF-A0A9K3LUG3-F1
#
_cell.length_a   1.000
_cell.length_b   1.000
_cell.length_c   1.000
_cell.angle_alpha   90.00
_cell.angle_beta   90.00
_cell.angle_gamma   90.00
#
_symmetry.space_group_name_H-M   'P 1'
#
loop_
_entity.id
_entity.type
_entity.pdbx_description
1 polymer ?
#
loop_
_entity_poly.entity_id
_entity_poly.type
_entity_poly.pdbx_seq_one_letter_code
_entity_poly.pdbx_strand_id
1 'polypeptide(L)'
;MGVLVYTGKYTYSDTRSESTKKTVQVVQQLCEPFRGSHRTVYVDRFYSSVDLLKQLEDMQLYTTGTILSNRIPRSMTIAKSSREFKAMNRGDSVSHVLTYTTTKGERKQAGLVAWKDRNIVYCITNDTPTAPMDECKRRGQGGIVTIKRPQVITKYNRHMGGVDLADMRRLHCHSTIMGQNRWWLKLFFYLLDVGTSNALVLYNEAMNGKQEPYNIVDFKNKVVEALVGPVLVDDIPSDQSVAHCMTNISGAERQRCTYCS
;
A
#
# COMPACT_ATOMS: atom_id res chain seq x y z
N MET A 1 3.30 4.97 12.77
CA MET A 1 3.29 4.94 11.29
C MET A 1 3.80 6.28 10.81
N GLY A 2 4.83 6.31 9.96
CA GLY A 2 5.30 7.55 9.35
C GLY A 2 4.47 7.89 8.11
N VAL A 3 4.14 9.16 7.91
CA VAL A 3 3.52 9.67 6.68
C VAL A 3 4.48 10.69 6.07
N LEU A 4 4.80 10.52 4.78
CA LEU A 4 5.57 11.50 4.02
C LEU A 4 4.72 11.99 2.85
N VAL A 5 4.57 13.30 2.73
CA VAL A 5 3.83 13.92 1.63
C VAL A 5 4.78 14.13 0.45
N TYR A 6 4.46 13.53 -0.69
CA TYR A 6 5.20 13.77 -1.93
C TYR A 6 4.81 15.13 -2.52
N THR A 7 5.75 16.08 -2.56
CA THR A 7 5.57 17.44 -3.07
C THR A 7 6.19 17.62 -4.47
N GLY A 8 6.40 16.53 -5.21
CA GLY A 8 6.98 16.57 -6.55
C GLY A 8 8.49 16.75 -6.53
N LYS A 9 8.99 17.68 -7.37
CA LYS A 9 10.43 17.90 -7.57
C LYS A 9 11.15 18.22 -6.25
N TYR A 10 10.48 18.95 -5.36
CA TYR A 10 11.04 19.52 -4.12
C TYR A 10 10.93 18.61 -2.88
N THR A 11 10.39 17.39 -3.01
CA THR A 11 10.22 16.48 -1.85
C THR A 11 11.53 16.20 -1.10
N TYR A 12 12.67 16.29 -1.80
CA TYR A 12 14.01 15.99 -1.28
C TYR A 12 15.05 17.07 -1.64
N SER A 13 14.61 18.31 -1.93
CA SER A 13 15.52 19.35 -2.42
C SER A 13 16.59 19.78 -1.39
N ASP A 14 16.32 19.60 -0.10
CA ASP A 14 17.24 20.02 0.98
C ASP A 14 18.23 18.93 1.41
N THR A 15 18.00 17.66 1.01
CA THR A 15 18.91 16.56 1.28
C THR A 15 19.97 16.46 0.18
N ARG A 16 21.17 16.99 0.46
CA ARG A 16 22.43 16.97 -0.33
C ARG A 16 22.98 15.58 -0.72
N SER A 17 22.13 14.58 -0.94
CA SER A 17 22.51 13.26 -1.44
C SER A 17 22.08 13.12 -2.91
N GLU A 18 22.79 13.82 -3.81
CA GLU A 18 22.54 13.79 -5.26
C GLU A 18 22.72 12.39 -5.89
N SER A 19 23.33 11.44 -5.17
CA SER A 19 23.59 10.08 -5.65
C SER A 19 22.48 9.07 -5.35
N THR A 20 21.62 9.31 -4.36
CA THR A 20 20.64 8.31 -3.91
C THR A 20 19.28 8.50 -4.60
N LYS A 21 18.73 7.43 -5.17
CA LYS A 21 17.42 7.45 -5.82
C LYS A 21 16.33 7.86 -4.83
N LYS A 22 15.41 8.74 -5.24
CA LYS A 22 14.27 9.21 -4.41
C LYS A 22 13.45 8.06 -3.79
N THR A 23 13.22 6.98 -4.54
CA THR A 23 12.49 5.81 -4.03
C THR A 23 13.18 5.15 -2.84
N VAL A 24 14.52 5.19 -2.81
CA VAL A 24 15.31 4.67 -1.68
C VAL A 24 15.21 5.61 -0.49
N GLN A 25 15.34 6.93 -0.72
CA GLN A 25 15.23 7.96 0.32
C GLN A 25 13.87 7.91 1.04
N VAL A 26 12.77 7.76 0.30
CA VAL A 26 11.42 7.61 0.87
C VAL A 26 11.38 6.44 1.85
N VAL A 27 11.83 5.26 1.43
CA VAL A 27 11.75 4.06 2.26
C VAL A 27 12.68 4.17 3.47
N GLN A 28 13.90 4.70 3.30
CA GLN A 28 14.83 4.94 4.40
C GLN A 28 14.21 5.85 5.46
N GLN A 29 13.63 6.98 5.07
CA GLN A 29 13.00 7.91 6.01
C GLN A 29 11.80 7.26 6.73
N LEU A 30 10.96 6.52 6.02
CA LEU A 30 9.85 5.79 6.64
C LEU A 30 10.33 4.70 7.61
N CYS A 31 11.50 4.13 7.37
CA CYS A 31 12.08 3.06 8.17
C CYS A 31 12.98 3.56 9.32
N GLU A 32 13.34 4.84 9.35
CA GLU A 32 14.27 5.40 10.35
C GLU A 32 13.85 5.11 11.81
N PRO A 33 12.57 5.22 12.21
CA PRO A 33 12.14 4.87 13.56
C PRO A 33 12.32 3.40 13.93
N PHE A 34 12.58 2.52 12.96
CA PHE A 34 12.74 1.08 13.14
C PHE A 34 14.20 0.61 12.98
N ARG A 35 15.16 1.53 12.81
CA ARG A 35 16.59 1.19 12.74
C ARG A 35 17.00 0.32 13.94
N GLY A 36 17.82 -0.71 13.70
CA GLY A 36 18.28 -1.62 14.75
C GLY A 36 17.26 -2.67 15.20
N SER A 37 16.04 -2.66 14.67
CA SER A 37 15.00 -3.59 15.11
C SER A 37 15.08 -4.99 14.49
N HIS A 38 15.91 -5.19 13.47
CA HIS A 38 16.02 -6.45 12.71
C HIS A 38 14.69 -6.94 12.13
N ARG A 39 13.76 -6.00 11.90
CA ARG A 39 12.47 -6.29 11.26
C ARG A 39 12.63 -6.41 9.75
N THR A 40 11.71 -7.15 9.15
CA THR A 40 11.65 -7.32 7.69
C THR A 40 10.69 -6.32 7.07
N VAL A 41 11.22 -5.48 6.18
CA VAL A 41 10.46 -4.52 5.39
C VAL A 41 10.01 -5.20 4.10
N TYR A 42 8.69 -5.32 3.94
CA TYR A 42 8.09 -5.82 2.71
C TYR A 42 7.85 -4.66 1.75
N VAL A 43 8.51 -4.69 0.59
CA VAL A 43 8.53 -3.56 -0.35
C VAL A 43 7.93 -3.94 -1.70
N ASP A 44 7.08 -3.06 -2.23
CA ASP A 44 6.53 -3.23 -3.57
C ASP A 44 7.61 -3.05 -4.65
N ARG A 45 7.32 -3.60 -5.83
CA ARG A 45 8.16 -3.62 -7.01
C ARG A 45 8.68 -2.25 -7.40
N PHE A 46 7.87 -1.20 -7.26
CA PHE A 46 8.27 0.16 -7.61
C PHE A 46 9.45 0.67 -6.77
N TYR A 47 9.48 0.34 -5.47
CA TYR A 47 10.50 0.79 -4.52
C TYR A 47 11.72 -0.14 -4.45
N SER A 48 11.50 -1.43 -4.70
CA SER A 48 12.55 -2.47 -4.62
C SER A 48 13.78 -2.18 -5.49
N SER A 49 14.98 -2.34 -4.92
CA SER A 49 16.25 -2.31 -5.65
C SER A 49 17.35 -2.93 -4.80
N VAL A 50 18.46 -3.32 -5.45
CA VAL A 50 19.67 -3.77 -4.73
C VAL A 50 20.23 -2.64 -3.86
N ASP A 51 20.15 -1.38 -4.32
CA ASP A 51 20.54 -0.20 -3.55
C ASP A 51 19.70 -0.06 -2.28
N LEU A 52 18.36 -0.22 -2.38
CA LEU A 52 17.48 -0.19 -1.21
C LEU A 52 17.82 -1.30 -0.21
N LEU A 53 18.06 -2.51 -0.70
CA LEU A 53 18.42 -3.64 0.15
C LEU A 53 19.69 -3.37 0.96
N LYS A 54 20.73 -2.81 0.32
CA LYS A 54 21.97 -2.38 1.01
C LYS A 54 21.69 -1.36 2.10
N GLN A 55 20.90 -0.34 1.77
CA GLN A 55 20.59 0.74 2.70
C GLN A 55 19.82 0.25 3.91
N LEU A 56 18.85 -0.66 3.72
CA LEU A 56 18.12 -1.26 4.84
C LEU A 56 19.00 -2.22 5.67
N GLU A 57 19.89 -2.98 5.03
CA GLU A 57 20.88 -3.80 5.75
C GLU A 57 21.78 -2.92 6.65
N ASP A 58 22.24 -1.77 6.15
CA ASP A 58 23.00 -0.80 6.94
C ASP A 58 22.21 -0.16 8.09
N MET A 59 20.87 -0.15 7.97
CA MET A 59 19.92 0.22 9.03
C MET A 59 19.60 -0.95 10.00
N GLN A 60 20.23 -2.12 9.83
CA GLN A 60 19.91 -3.35 10.56
C GLN A 60 18.43 -3.75 10.40
N LEU A 61 17.95 -3.66 9.16
CA LEU A 61 16.62 -4.08 8.72
C LEU A 61 16.76 -5.08 7.58
N TYR A 62 15.87 -6.06 7.54
CA TYR A 62 15.78 -6.97 6.41
C TYR A 62 14.80 -6.45 5.37
N THR A 63 14.90 -6.96 4.15
CA THR A 63 14.08 -6.58 3.00
C THR A 63 13.55 -7.85 2.35
N THR A 64 12.27 -7.85 1.98
CA THR A 64 11.69 -8.83 1.05
C THR A 64 10.78 -8.10 0.08
N GLY A 65 10.99 -8.26 -1.22
CA GLY A 65 10.19 -7.55 -2.20
C GLY A 65 10.27 -8.14 -3.59
N THR A 66 9.19 -7.98 -4.35
CA THR A 66 9.27 -8.23 -5.80
C THR A 66 10.18 -7.20 -6.45
N ILE A 67 10.94 -7.57 -7.48
CA ILE A 67 11.90 -6.67 -8.13
C ILE A 67 11.73 -6.66 -9.65
N LEU A 68 12.03 -5.53 -10.29
CA LEU A 68 12.08 -5.44 -11.74
C LEU A 68 13.32 -6.16 -12.28
N SER A 69 13.17 -6.89 -13.39
CA SER A 69 14.27 -7.65 -13.99
C SER A 69 15.43 -6.77 -14.48
N ASN A 70 15.17 -5.51 -14.84
CA ASN A 70 16.22 -4.56 -15.21
C ASN A 70 16.96 -3.95 -14.00
N ARG A 71 16.56 -4.28 -12.77
CA ARG A 71 17.22 -3.86 -11.52
C ARG A 71 18.08 -4.96 -10.90
N ILE A 72 18.26 -6.08 -11.60
CA ILE A 72 19.10 -7.22 -11.20
C ILE A 72 20.08 -7.56 -12.33
N PRO A 73 21.21 -8.23 -12.04
CA PRO A 73 22.20 -8.60 -13.06
C PRO A 73 21.59 -9.46 -14.18
N ARG A 74 21.97 -9.20 -15.44
CA ARG A 74 21.44 -9.94 -16.59
C ARG A 74 21.66 -11.46 -16.50
N SER A 75 22.75 -11.90 -15.88
CA SER A 75 23.06 -13.31 -15.62
C SER A 75 22.07 -14.01 -14.68
N MET A 76 21.26 -13.25 -13.95
CA MET A 76 20.21 -13.75 -13.04
C MET A 76 18.80 -13.44 -13.57
N THR A 77 18.69 -13.09 -14.84
CA THR A 77 17.41 -12.82 -15.51
C THR A 77 17.14 -13.86 -16.59
N ILE A 78 15.89 -14.27 -16.69
CA ILE A 78 15.37 -15.17 -17.69
C ILE A 78 14.56 -14.33 -18.69
N ALA A 79 15.08 -14.17 -19.90
CA ALA A 79 14.42 -13.43 -20.97
C ALA A 79 13.22 -14.21 -21.52
N LYS A 80 12.12 -13.52 -21.86
CA LYS A 80 10.91 -14.18 -22.41
C LYS A 80 11.15 -14.96 -23.71
N SER A 81 12.11 -14.52 -24.51
CA SER A 81 12.50 -15.17 -25.77
C SER A 81 13.43 -16.39 -25.56
N SER A 82 14.00 -16.55 -24.37
CA SER A 82 14.97 -17.60 -24.08
C SER A 82 14.36 -19.01 -24.15
N ARG A 83 15.20 -20.00 -24.48
CA ARG A 83 14.82 -21.42 -24.42
C ARG A 83 14.43 -21.83 -23.01
N GLU A 84 15.11 -21.29 -22.00
CA GLU A 84 14.82 -21.51 -20.58
C GLU A 84 13.38 -21.09 -20.25
N PHE A 85 12.96 -19.86 -20.60
CA PHE A 85 11.60 -19.40 -20.36
C PHE A 85 10.53 -20.28 -21.01
N LYS A 86 10.79 -20.76 -22.23
CA LYS A 86 9.85 -21.61 -22.98
C LYS A 86 9.76 -23.03 -22.39
N ALA A 87 10.82 -23.51 -21.75
CA ALA A 87 10.85 -24.81 -21.10
C ALA A 87 10.22 -24.78 -19.70
N MET A 88 10.16 -23.62 -19.04
CA MET A 88 9.57 -23.49 -17.70
C MET A 88 8.05 -23.67 -17.73
N ASN A 89 7.57 -24.56 -16.88
CA ASN A 89 6.17 -24.72 -16.54
C ASN A 89 5.75 -23.70 -15.48
N ARG A 90 4.43 -23.50 -15.38
CA ARG A 90 3.86 -22.68 -14.30
C ARG A 90 4.10 -23.37 -12.96
N GLY A 91 4.74 -22.66 -12.04
CA GLY A 91 5.17 -23.15 -10.73
C GLY A 91 6.69 -23.34 -10.62
N ASP A 92 7.39 -23.42 -11.76
CA ASP A 92 8.85 -23.57 -11.77
C ASP A 92 9.53 -22.33 -11.19
N SER A 93 10.67 -22.54 -10.53
CA SER A 93 11.46 -21.47 -9.97
C SER A 93 12.95 -21.71 -10.10
N VAL A 94 13.70 -20.64 -10.33
CA VAL A 94 15.15 -20.61 -10.29
C VAL A 94 15.58 -19.70 -9.15
N SER A 95 16.49 -20.18 -8.30
CA SER A 95 17.07 -19.40 -7.21
C SER A 95 18.51 -19.02 -7.53
N HIS A 96 18.87 -17.78 -7.25
CA HIS A 96 20.21 -17.24 -7.33
C HIS A 96 20.62 -16.66 -5.97
N VAL A 97 21.92 -16.66 -5.70
CA VAL A 97 22.51 -15.91 -4.59
C VAL A 97 23.13 -14.65 -5.15
N LEU A 98 22.58 -13.49 -4.81
CA LEU A 98 23.13 -12.19 -5.15
C LEU A 98 24.11 -11.76 -4.05
N THR A 99 25.39 -11.68 -4.39
CA THR A 99 26.38 -11.07 -3.49
C THR A 99 26.40 -9.56 -3.70
N TYR A 100 26.43 -8.80 -2.61
CA TYR A 100 26.52 -7.35 -2.64
C TYR A 100 27.42 -6.85 -1.51
N THR A 101 27.94 -5.63 -1.67
CA THR A 101 28.71 -4.94 -0.64
C THR A 101 27.84 -3.87 -0.01
N THR A 102 27.78 -3.85 1.32
CA THR A 102 27.09 -2.80 2.09
C THR A 102 27.81 -1.45 1.96
N THR A 103 27.19 -0.35 2.41
CA THR A 103 27.88 0.95 2.42
C THR A 103 29.09 0.97 3.35
N LYS A 104 29.14 0.08 4.34
CA LYS A 104 30.26 -0.13 5.26
C LYS A 104 31.38 -1.01 4.70
N GLY A 105 31.27 -1.48 3.46
CA GLY A 105 32.29 -2.32 2.81
C GLY A 105 32.18 -3.82 3.11
N GLU A 106 31.14 -4.26 3.82
CA GLU A 106 30.96 -5.67 4.16
C GLU A 106 30.35 -6.45 2.99
N ARG A 107 30.89 -7.63 2.70
CA ARG A 107 30.29 -8.54 1.72
C ARG A 107 29.14 -9.32 2.35
N LYS A 108 27.96 -9.19 1.76
CA LYS A 108 26.72 -9.85 2.17
C LYS A 108 26.08 -10.59 1.00
N GLN A 109 25.09 -11.41 1.31
CA GLN A 109 24.34 -12.18 0.33
C GLN A 109 22.84 -11.93 0.50
N ALA A 110 22.13 -11.94 -0.63
CA ALA A 110 20.68 -11.94 -0.69
C ALA A 110 20.22 -13.08 -1.59
N GLY A 111 19.10 -13.71 -1.23
CA GLY A 111 18.39 -14.62 -2.11
C GLY A 111 17.64 -13.87 -3.19
N LEU A 112 17.71 -14.35 -4.42
CA LEU A 112 16.92 -13.87 -5.54
C LEU A 112 16.20 -15.07 -6.17
N VAL A 113 14.88 -14.99 -6.28
CA VAL A 113 14.08 -16.06 -6.88
C VAL A 113 13.34 -15.54 -8.09
N ALA A 114 13.47 -16.26 -9.20
CA ALA A 114 12.64 -16.11 -10.38
C ALA A 114 11.59 -17.21 -10.37
N TRP A 115 10.33 -16.87 -10.09
CA TRP A 115 9.22 -17.82 -10.05
C TRP A 115 8.27 -17.60 -11.25
N LYS A 116 7.97 -18.67 -11.97
CA LYS A 116 7.11 -18.65 -13.15
C LYS A 116 5.65 -18.87 -12.76
N ASP A 117 4.86 -17.81 -12.77
CA ASP A 117 3.39 -17.92 -12.82
C ASP A 117 2.93 -17.80 -14.29
N ARG A 118 2.05 -16.85 -14.64
CA ARG A 118 1.80 -16.50 -16.05
C ARG A 118 3.07 -15.92 -16.71
N ASN A 119 3.70 -14.99 -15.99
CA ASN A 119 5.00 -14.42 -16.30
C ASN A 119 5.96 -14.68 -15.14
N ILE A 120 7.26 -14.45 -15.37
CA ILE A 120 8.26 -14.55 -14.30
C ILE A 120 8.11 -13.37 -13.34
N VAL A 121 8.02 -13.70 -12.07
CA VAL A 121 8.09 -12.76 -10.95
C VAL A 121 9.45 -12.95 -10.28
N TYR A 122 10.22 -11.87 -10.20
CA TYR A 122 11.46 -11.84 -9.44
C TYR A 122 11.17 -11.35 -8.03
N CYS A 123 11.74 -12.01 -7.02
CA CYS A 123 11.65 -11.60 -5.62
C CYS A 123 13.04 -11.67 -4.98
N ILE A 124 13.44 -10.59 -4.32
CA ILE A 124 14.72 -10.48 -3.62
C ILE A 124 14.48 -10.46 -2.11
N THR A 125 15.33 -11.14 -1.34
CA THR A 125 15.22 -11.20 0.12
C THR A 125 16.59 -11.42 0.79
N ASN A 126 16.80 -10.80 1.95
CA ASN A 126 17.88 -11.12 2.90
C ASN A 126 17.34 -11.61 4.26
N ASP A 127 16.04 -11.92 4.33
CA ASP A 127 15.34 -12.40 5.53
C ASP A 127 15.06 -13.91 5.48
N THR A 128 14.70 -14.43 4.31
CA THR A 128 14.14 -15.78 4.17
C THR A 128 14.97 -16.64 3.21
N PRO A 129 15.28 -17.90 3.56
CA PRO A 129 15.89 -18.85 2.62
C PRO A 129 15.03 -19.06 1.37
N THR A 130 15.68 -19.16 0.21
CA THR A 130 14.99 -19.31 -1.09
C THR A 130 14.65 -20.75 -1.45
N ALA A 131 15.31 -21.73 -0.81
CA ALA A 131 15.18 -23.15 -1.13
C ALA A 131 13.82 -23.77 -0.76
N PRO A 132 13.20 -23.45 0.39
CA PRO A 132 11.92 -24.03 0.75
C PRO A 132 10.80 -23.64 -0.23
N MET A 133 10.00 -24.62 -0.63
CA MET A 133 8.85 -24.46 -1.51
C MET A 133 7.56 -24.82 -0.77
N ASP A 134 6.46 -24.18 -1.12
CA ASP A 134 5.11 -24.55 -0.74
C ASP A 134 4.21 -24.65 -1.99
N GLU A 135 2.92 -24.89 -1.77
CA GLU A 135 1.93 -24.94 -2.84
C GLU A 135 0.91 -23.82 -2.71
N CYS A 136 0.38 -23.37 -3.84
CA CYS A 136 -0.71 -22.40 -3.87
C CYS A 136 -1.74 -22.73 -4.92
N LYS A 137 -2.99 -22.39 -4.61
CA LYS A 137 -4.12 -22.47 -5.54
C LYS A 137 -4.14 -21.24 -6.42
N ARG A 138 -4.22 -21.44 -7.74
CA ARG A 138 -4.32 -20.40 -8.75
C ARG A 138 -5.41 -20.71 -9.76
N ARG A 139 -6.03 -19.67 -10.31
CA ARG A 139 -6.92 -19.83 -11.48
C ARG A 139 -6.07 -20.18 -12.72
N GLY A 140 -6.43 -21.27 -13.39
CA GLY A 140 -5.85 -21.76 -14.64
C GLY A 140 -6.91 -21.88 -15.73
N GLN A 141 -6.52 -22.43 -16.89
CA GLN A 141 -7.48 -22.83 -17.91
C GLN A 141 -8.27 -24.03 -17.37
N GLY A 142 -9.60 -23.90 -17.25
CA GLY A 142 -10.47 -24.98 -16.78
C GLY A 142 -10.67 -25.08 -15.27
N GLY A 143 -10.20 -24.12 -14.46
CA GLY A 143 -10.53 -24.08 -13.03
C GLY A 143 -9.38 -23.67 -12.11
N ILE A 144 -9.40 -24.18 -10.88
CA ILE A 144 -8.35 -23.93 -9.87
C ILE A 144 -7.29 -25.02 -10.00
N VAL A 145 -6.05 -24.61 -10.21
CA VAL A 145 -4.87 -25.48 -10.27
C VAL A 145 -3.98 -25.24 -9.06
N THR A 146 -3.38 -26.30 -8.54
CA THR A 146 -2.36 -26.21 -7.50
C THR A 146 -0.98 -26.16 -8.14
N ILE A 147 -0.19 -25.14 -7.82
CA ILE A 147 1.18 -24.97 -8.33
C ILE A 147 2.15 -24.79 -7.18
N LYS A 148 3.38 -25.25 -7.36
CA LYS A 148 4.48 -25.00 -6.44
C LYS A 148 4.89 -23.52 -6.49
N ARG A 149 5.29 -22.96 -5.35
CA ARG A 149 5.92 -21.64 -5.29
C ARG A 149 6.98 -21.60 -4.18
N PRO A 150 7.97 -20.70 -4.28
CA PRO A 150 8.94 -20.48 -3.22
C PRO A 150 8.31 -19.87 -1.97
N GLN A 151 8.75 -20.27 -0.78
CA GLN A 151 8.25 -19.70 0.49
C GLN A 151 8.46 -18.19 0.59
N VAL A 152 9.49 -17.64 -0.07
CA VAL A 152 9.71 -16.19 -0.17
C VAL A 152 8.52 -15.48 -0.81
N ILE A 153 7.91 -16.08 -1.84
CA ILE A 153 6.71 -15.55 -2.50
C ILE A 153 5.51 -15.62 -1.56
N THR A 154 5.39 -16.68 -0.76
CA THR A 154 4.35 -16.81 0.27
C THR A 154 4.45 -15.73 1.32
N LYS A 155 5.64 -15.56 1.91
CA LYS A 155 5.89 -14.53 2.91
C LYS A 155 5.65 -13.14 2.36
N TYR A 156 6.10 -12.87 1.12
CA TYR A 156 5.81 -11.61 0.45
C TYR A 156 4.30 -11.36 0.33
N ASN A 157 3.55 -12.31 -0.25
CA ASN A 157 2.10 -12.17 -0.42
C ASN A 157 1.35 -11.98 0.90
N ARG A 158 1.82 -12.61 1.99
CA ARG A 158 1.21 -12.48 3.32
C ARG A 158 1.34 -11.07 3.90
N HIS A 159 2.44 -10.38 3.63
CA HIS A 159 2.76 -9.11 4.32
C HIS A 159 2.70 -7.87 3.40
N MET A 160 2.75 -8.03 2.08
CA MET A 160 2.69 -6.91 1.12
C MET A 160 1.38 -6.10 1.20
N GLY A 161 0.28 -6.74 1.62
CA GLY A 161 -1.06 -6.14 1.59
C GLY A 161 -1.36 -5.16 2.74
N GLY A 162 -0.43 -4.92 3.66
CA GLY A 162 -0.68 -4.05 4.81
C GLY A 162 -1.05 -2.62 4.43
N VAL A 163 -0.40 -2.07 3.39
CA VAL A 163 -0.68 -0.72 2.88
C VAL A 163 -2.02 -0.68 2.14
N ASP A 164 -2.30 -1.66 1.28
CA ASP A 164 -3.56 -1.75 0.53
C ASP A 164 -4.76 -1.94 1.48
N LEU A 165 -4.59 -2.68 2.58
CA LEU A 165 -5.63 -2.84 3.60
C LEU A 165 -5.88 -1.53 4.36
N ALA A 166 -4.82 -0.80 4.71
CA ALA A 166 -4.95 0.52 5.32
C ALA A 166 -5.64 1.50 4.36
N ASP A 167 -5.36 1.41 3.06
CA ASP A 167 -6.04 2.18 2.02
C ASP A 167 -7.53 1.81 1.91
N MET A 168 -7.84 0.52 1.86
CA MET A 168 -9.22 0.02 1.78
C MET A 168 -10.09 0.49 2.97
N ARG A 169 -9.51 0.63 4.16
CA ARG A 169 -10.20 1.16 5.36
C ARG A 169 -10.49 2.65 5.25
N ARG A 170 -9.87 3.37 4.31
CA ARG A 170 -10.19 4.77 4.01
C ARG A 170 -11.53 4.81 3.28
N LEU A 171 -12.54 5.38 3.94
CA LEU A 171 -13.75 5.79 3.26
C LEU A 171 -13.45 7.16 2.67
N HIS A 172 -13.25 7.21 1.36
CA HIS A 172 -12.97 8.45 0.67
C HIS A 172 -14.09 9.45 0.99
N CYS A 173 -13.77 10.52 1.72
CA CYS A 173 -14.73 11.60 1.96
C CYS A 173 -15.36 12.02 0.63
N HIS A 174 -16.68 12.14 0.63
CA HIS A 174 -17.51 12.24 -0.57
C HIS A 174 -16.97 13.30 -1.55
N SER A 175 -17.11 13.00 -2.84
CA SER A 175 -16.66 13.79 -4.00
C SER A 175 -17.03 15.28 -3.93
N THR A 176 -18.08 15.66 -3.21
CA THR A 176 -18.57 17.04 -3.09
C THR A 176 -17.60 17.94 -2.32
N ILE A 177 -16.92 17.43 -1.28
CA ILE A 177 -15.88 18.16 -0.55
C ILE A 177 -14.57 18.19 -1.37
N MET A 178 -14.32 17.11 -2.12
CA MET A 178 -13.17 16.95 -3.01
C MET A 178 -13.24 17.78 -4.31
N GLY A 179 -14.44 18.25 -4.68
CA GLY A 179 -14.69 19.13 -5.84
C GLY A 179 -14.28 20.58 -5.60
N GLN A 180 -13.96 20.94 -4.36
CA GLN A 180 -13.40 22.25 -4.02
C GLN A 180 -11.90 22.26 -4.35
N ASN A 181 -11.37 23.36 -4.94
CA ASN A 181 -9.95 23.54 -5.28
C ASN A 181 -9.01 23.67 -4.04
N ARG A 182 -9.42 23.14 -2.89
CA ARG A 182 -8.70 23.21 -1.60
C ARG A 182 -7.99 21.88 -1.35
N TRP A 183 -6.82 21.72 -1.97
CA TRP A 183 -6.02 20.48 -1.88
C TRP A 183 -5.68 20.05 -0.44
N TRP A 184 -5.53 20.99 0.49
CA TRP A 184 -5.20 20.72 1.89
C TRP A 184 -6.31 19.96 2.63
N LEU A 185 -7.58 20.07 2.21
CA LEU A 185 -8.67 19.27 2.77
C LEU A 185 -8.43 17.77 2.52
N LYS A 186 -7.83 17.41 1.38
CA LYS A 186 -7.47 16.02 1.08
C LYS A 186 -6.49 15.46 2.11
N LEU A 187 -5.51 16.28 2.53
CA LEU A 187 -4.57 15.89 3.58
C LEU A 187 -5.24 15.79 4.94
N PHE A 188 -6.09 16.76 5.29
CA PHE A 188 -6.82 16.74 6.56
C PHE A 188 -7.66 15.46 6.70
N PHE A 189 -8.50 15.16 5.70
CA PHE A 189 -9.33 13.96 5.73
C PHE A 189 -8.50 12.68 5.66
N TYR A 190 -7.39 12.69 4.95
CA TYR A 190 -6.45 11.57 4.97
C TYR A 190 -5.92 11.30 6.39
N LEU A 191 -5.47 12.32 7.11
CA LEU A 191 -4.98 12.16 8.48
C LEU A 191 -6.09 11.72 9.44
N LEU A 192 -7.31 12.22 9.25
CA LEU A 192 -8.49 11.79 10.02
C LEU A 192 -8.82 10.32 9.80
N ASP A 193 -8.79 9.85 8.55
CA ASP A 193 -9.01 8.44 8.21
C ASP A 193 -7.91 7.53 8.79
N VAL A 194 -6.66 7.95 8.72
CA VAL A 194 -5.52 7.23 9.31
C VAL A 194 -5.66 7.16 10.83
N GLY A 195 -6.00 8.28 11.47
CA GLY A 195 -6.24 8.34 12.92
C GLY A 195 -7.36 7.40 13.36
N THR A 196 -8.49 7.45 12.66
CA THR A 196 -9.66 6.59 12.92
C THR A 196 -9.33 5.11 12.71
N SER A 197 -8.61 4.77 11.64
CA SER A 197 -8.19 3.40 11.35
C SER A 197 -7.22 2.86 12.41
N ASN A 198 -6.28 3.69 12.88
CA ASN A 198 -5.36 3.31 13.95
C ASN A 198 -6.11 3.14 15.28
N ALA A 199 -7.06 4.02 15.60
CA ALA A 199 -7.90 3.92 16.78
C ALA A 199 -8.73 2.63 16.78
N LEU A 200 -9.31 2.24 15.64
CA LEU A 200 -10.00 0.96 15.49
C LEU A 200 -9.10 -0.23 15.80
N VAL A 201 -7.89 -0.25 15.23
CA VAL A 201 -6.93 -1.34 15.48
C VAL A 201 -6.63 -1.43 16.97
N LEU A 202 -6.30 -0.31 17.63
CA LEU A 202 -6.03 -0.28 19.06
C LEU A 202 -7.24 -0.71 19.89
N TYR A 203 -8.45 -0.29 19.52
CA TYR A 203 -9.68 -0.68 20.21
C TYR A 203 -9.92 -2.19 20.11
N ASN A 204 -9.84 -2.75 18.90
CA ASN A 204 -10.06 -4.18 18.68
C ASN A 204 -8.99 -5.03 19.38
N GLU A 205 -7.74 -4.57 19.44
CA GLU A 205 -6.68 -5.23 20.21
C GLU A 205 -6.96 -5.16 21.73
N ALA A 206 -7.40 -4.01 22.24
CA ALA A 206 -7.71 -3.83 23.66
C ALA A 206 -8.96 -4.62 24.13
N MET A 207 -9.92 -4.83 23.23
CA MET A 207 -11.16 -5.56 23.48
C MET A 207 -11.12 -7.02 23.03
N ASN A 208 -9.96 -7.49 22.56
CA ASN A 208 -9.78 -8.85 22.08
C ASN A 208 -10.19 -9.87 23.19
N GLY A 209 -11.10 -10.77 22.85
CA GLY A 209 -11.66 -11.77 23.78
C GLY A 209 -12.72 -11.26 24.76
N LYS A 210 -13.02 -9.95 24.78
CA LYS A 210 -14.09 -9.34 25.61
C LYS A 210 -15.32 -8.98 24.80
N GLN A 211 -15.14 -8.54 23.56
CA GLN A 211 -16.21 -8.15 22.65
C GLN A 211 -15.85 -8.57 21.22
N GLU A 212 -16.88 -8.69 20.39
CA GLU A 212 -16.67 -8.87 18.95
C GLU A 212 -15.97 -7.63 18.36
N PRO A 213 -14.99 -7.81 17.46
CA PRO A 213 -14.27 -6.71 16.88
C PRO A 213 -15.18 -5.90 15.96
N TYR A 214 -15.12 -4.57 16.07
CA TYR A 214 -15.84 -3.71 15.14
C TYR A 214 -15.21 -3.77 13.75
N ASN A 215 -16.06 -3.66 12.72
CA ASN A 215 -15.61 -3.25 11.40
C ASN A 215 -15.44 -1.72 11.35
N ILE A 216 -14.81 -1.22 10.28
CA ILE A 216 -14.49 0.22 10.16
C ILE A 216 -15.72 1.12 10.04
N VAL A 217 -16.82 0.62 9.47
CA VAL A 217 -18.05 1.41 9.29
C VAL A 217 -18.74 1.58 10.64
N ASP A 218 -18.92 0.49 11.38
CA ASP A 218 -19.57 0.50 12.69
C ASP A 218 -18.78 1.33 13.70
N PHE A 219 -17.45 1.17 13.70
CA PHE A 219 -16.58 1.97 14.56
C PHE A 219 -16.68 3.46 14.25
N LYS A 220 -16.74 3.84 12.96
CA LYS A 220 -16.94 5.23 12.55
C LYS A 220 -18.27 5.78 13.04
N ASN A 221 -19.36 5.02 12.91
CA ASN A 221 -20.67 5.42 13.43
C ASN A 221 -20.59 5.68 14.94
N LYS A 222 -19.92 4.82 15.71
CA LYS A 222 -19.70 5.03 17.15
C LYS A 222 -18.85 6.25 17.46
N VAL A 223 -17.81 6.52 16.67
CA VAL A 223 -17.01 7.73 16.82
C VAL A 223 -17.87 8.98 16.54
N VAL A 224 -18.72 8.95 15.51
CA VAL A 224 -19.63 10.07 15.18
C VAL A 224 -20.65 10.28 16.31
N GLU A 225 -21.32 9.22 16.78
CA GLU A 225 -22.26 9.28 17.92
C GLU A 225 -21.59 9.89 19.16
N ALA A 226 -20.35 9.47 19.47
CA ALA A 226 -19.62 9.98 20.64
C ALA A 226 -19.16 11.44 20.48
N LEU A 227 -18.79 11.87 19.27
CA LEU A 227 -18.32 13.23 19.00
C LEU A 227 -19.47 14.24 18.91
N VAL A 228 -20.62 13.83 18.38
CA VAL A 228 -21.81 14.68 18.26
C VAL A 228 -22.60 14.70 19.58
N GLY A 229 -22.49 13.64 20.38
CA GLY A 229 -23.27 13.48 21.61
C GLY A 229 -24.78 13.36 21.32
N PRO A 230 -25.64 13.36 22.36
CA PRO A 230 -27.10 13.39 22.19
C PRO A 230 -27.64 14.71 21.60
N VAL A 231 -26.79 15.64 21.17
CA VAL A 231 -27.14 17.07 21.05
C VAL A 231 -27.69 17.49 19.68
N LEU A 232 -27.95 16.60 18.71
CA LEU A 232 -28.46 17.04 17.39
C LEU A 232 -29.64 16.23 16.83
N VAL A 233 -30.40 15.49 17.64
CA VAL A 233 -31.66 14.89 17.14
C VAL A 233 -32.86 15.82 17.35
N ASP A 234 -32.82 16.69 18.36
CA ASP A 234 -33.93 17.58 18.69
C ASP A 234 -33.95 18.89 17.87
N ASP A 235 -32.82 19.25 17.23
CA ASP A 235 -32.66 20.50 16.47
C ASP A 235 -32.55 20.30 14.95
N ILE A 236 -32.78 19.09 14.43
CA ILE A 236 -32.98 18.93 12.98
C ILE A 236 -34.37 19.52 12.69
N PRO A 237 -34.49 20.67 11.99
CA PRO A 237 -35.80 21.10 11.53
C PRO A 237 -36.30 19.94 10.66
N SER A 238 -37.47 19.37 11.00
CA SER A 238 -38.12 18.41 10.11
C SER A 238 -38.04 18.99 8.72
N ASP A 239 -37.59 18.21 7.73
CA ASP A 239 -37.45 18.61 6.33
C ASP A 239 -38.74 19.33 5.91
N GLN A 240 -38.77 20.66 6.09
CA GLN A 240 -39.87 21.47 5.66
C GLN A 240 -39.62 21.49 4.18
N SER A 241 -40.35 20.63 3.46
CA SER A 241 -40.42 20.68 2.01
C SER A 241 -40.64 22.14 1.65
N VAL A 242 -39.56 22.81 1.23
CA VAL A 242 -39.65 24.22 0.87
C VAL A 242 -40.54 24.20 -0.35
N ALA A 243 -41.79 24.65 -0.21
CA ALA A 243 -42.75 24.61 -1.29
C ALA A 243 -42.16 25.38 -2.47
N HIS A 244 -41.81 24.65 -3.53
CA HIS A 244 -41.14 25.23 -4.68
C HIS A 244 -42.11 26.23 -5.34
N CYS A 245 -41.82 27.53 -5.22
CA CYS A 245 -42.60 28.58 -5.87
C CYS A 245 -42.07 28.80 -7.29
N MET A 246 -42.94 28.63 -8.28
CA MET A 246 -42.63 28.83 -9.70
C MET A 246 -42.95 30.27 -10.10
N THR A 247 -41.98 30.97 -10.67
CA THR A 247 -42.16 32.33 -11.18
C THR A 247 -42.00 32.37 -12.69
N ASN A 248 -42.84 33.15 -13.36
CA ASN A 248 -42.76 33.34 -14.81
C ASN A 248 -41.50 34.16 -15.14
N ILE A 249 -40.74 33.71 -16.12
CA ILE A 249 -39.63 34.49 -16.67
C ILE A 249 -40.24 35.56 -17.57
N SER A 250 -39.97 36.84 -17.29
CA SER A 250 -40.52 37.96 -18.04
C SER A 250 -40.24 37.82 -19.54
N GLY A 251 -41.30 37.69 -20.34
CA GLY A 251 -41.22 37.56 -21.81
C GLY A 251 -41.15 36.14 -22.36
N ALA A 252 -41.31 35.10 -21.53
CA ALA A 252 -41.38 33.71 -21.98
C ALA A 252 -42.50 32.93 -21.26
N GLU A 253 -43.14 31.97 -21.95
CA GLU A 253 -44.11 31.01 -21.35
C GLU A 253 -43.46 29.96 -20.43
N ARG A 254 -42.22 30.20 -19.97
CA ARG A 254 -41.46 29.26 -19.14
C ARG A 254 -41.36 29.76 -17.70
N GLN A 255 -41.59 28.85 -16.77
CA GLN A 255 -41.48 29.09 -15.34
C GLN A 255 -40.16 28.56 -14.78
N ARG A 256 -39.60 29.23 -13.77
CA ARG A 256 -38.45 28.74 -13.00
C ARG A 256 -38.76 28.73 -11.51
N CYS A 257 -38.19 27.77 -10.79
CA CYS A 257 -38.28 27.73 -9.35
C CYS A 257 -37.34 28.77 -8.75
N THR A 258 -37.88 29.66 -7.91
CA THR A 258 -37.12 30.78 -7.33
C THR A 258 -35.94 30.34 -6.45
N TYR A 259 -35.97 29.11 -5.94
CA TYR A 259 -34.96 28.58 -5.02
C TYR A 259 -33.93 27.66 -5.69
N CYS A 260 -34.22 27.12 -6.87
CA CYS A 260 -33.38 26.11 -7.54
C CYS A 260 -32.77 26.59 -8.86
N SER A 261 -33.14 27.79 -9.31
CA SER A 261 -32.68 28.39 -10.56
C SER A 261 -31.33 29.08 -10.45
#